data_AF-A0A6S7H098-F1
#
_entry.id   AF-A0A6S7H098-F1
#
_cell.length_a   1.000
_cell.length_b   1.000
_cell.length_c   1.000
_cell.angle_alpha   90.00
_cell.angle_beta   90.00
_cell.angle_gamma   90.00
#
_symmetry.space_group_name_H-M   'P 1'
#
loop_
_entity.id
_entity.type
_entity.pdbx_description
1 polymer ?
#
loop_
_entity_poly.entity_id
_entity_poly.type
_entity_poly.pdbx_seq_one_letter_code
_entity_poly.pdbx_strand_id
1 'polypeptide(L)'
;MGEGKINGVVFLDLCKAFDSVNHEILLVKLKGPKYDCIDPIPLGLESNLIANSQLKSSSEKDETTRARNARLRLRPVDGERVGAWIASADDGNPWLEVDFKSNATVRGITTQGRYDEAEWVTSYEVSYSIDGVTFDSYEENGQVKVFSANFDSNSTVKQYLDPPILARHIRLHPKQWSGSCALRAEFHGCYEANFDSNSTVKQYLDPPILARHIRLHPKQWSGSCALRAEFHGCYEDCKDPKYLGLATYRISDIQINSSSDGSGTASQARLNLTTSSWAPTSDDLYPWLEVDFIIRTKVREILSQGRYHEDNWVTSYSVSYSSDEKTFQDYTEYDIVKVFSGNYDRSSIVRHVLTRIIFTNRVRIYPKTWTTNAGLRLEFAGCNFGCIYPNALGMEAGHIEDSQITGSSSWKYDHAPFYGRLKSHRSWIPGLSEGDDFVTVNFLHTTLLTGIAIQGGFLVDSFVTDFTISLKSGDNEFTPYQENGAKKVKRNYCIVHITLCL
;
A
#
# COMPACT_ATOMS: atom_id res chain seq x y z
N MET A 1 -41.59 -25.94 7.25
CA MET A 1 -40.80 -26.27 8.46
C MET A 1 -39.44 -26.78 7.96
N GLY A 2 -38.29 -26.15 8.18
CA GLY A 2 -37.98 -24.97 8.98
C GLY A 2 -37.02 -24.04 8.26
N GLU A 3 -36.98 -22.81 8.76
CA GLU A 3 -36.14 -21.71 8.35
C GLU A 3 -34.70 -21.88 8.84
N GLY A 4 -33.74 -21.35 8.09
CA GLY A 4 -32.36 -21.13 8.52
C GLY A 4 -31.73 -19.99 7.72
N LYS A 5 -31.85 -18.76 8.24
CA LYS A 5 -31.10 -17.58 7.77
C LYS A 5 -29.65 -17.69 8.27
N ILE A 6 -28.67 -17.51 7.37
CA ILE A 6 -27.35 -16.94 7.72
C ILE A 6 -26.88 -16.03 6.58
N ASN A 7 -26.43 -14.84 6.96
CA ASN A 7 -25.98 -13.73 6.14
C ASN A 7 -24.75 -14.06 5.28
N GLY A 8 -24.74 -13.61 4.02
CA GLY A 8 -23.55 -13.63 3.17
C GLY A 8 -23.79 -12.78 1.92
N VAL A 9 -23.22 -11.57 1.91
CA VAL A 9 -23.15 -10.72 0.71
C VAL A 9 -22.22 -11.41 -0.29
N VAL A 10 -22.80 -11.94 -1.37
CA VAL A 10 -22.04 -12.48 -2.50
C VAL A 10 -21.59 -11.30 -3.36
N PHE A 11 -20.30 -10.99 -3.36
CA PHE A 11 -19.69 -10.17 -4.41
C PHE A 11 -19.58 -11.04 -5.66
N LEU A 12 -20.46 -10.79 -6.64
CA LEU A 12 -20.38 -11.40 -7.96
C LEU A 12 -19.42 -10.59 -8.84
N ASP A 13 -18.36 -11.26 -9.29
CA ASP A 13 -17.44 -10.85 -10.35
C ASP A 13 -18.22 -10.56 -11.64
N LEU A 14 -18.36 -9.28 -12.00
CA LEU A 14 -19.06 -8.84 -13.23
C LEU A 14 -18.25 -9.03 -14.53
N CYS A 15 -17.20 -9.86 -14.53
CA CYS A 15 -16.45 -10.22 -15.74
C CYS A 15 -16.63 -11.68 -16.20
N LYS A 16 -17.53 -12.47 -15.59
CA LYS A 16 -17.85 -13.83 -16.07
C LYS A 16 -19.35 -14.14 -16.05
N ALA A 17 -20.12 -13.46 -16.90
CA ALA A 17 -21.46 -13.93 -17.30
C ALA A 17 -21.94 -13.17 -18.54
N PHE A 18 -21.51 -13.59 -19.73
CA PHE A 18 -22.23 -13.29 -20.97
C PHE A 18 -22.25 -14.55 -21.82
N ASP A 19 -23.09 -15.49 -21.43
CA ASP A 19 -23.68 -16.43 -22.38
C ASP A 19 -25.10 -16.80 -21.94
N SER A 20 -26.06 -16.37 -22.76
CA SER A 20 -27.47 -16.80 -22.85
C SER A 20 -28.47 -16.44 -21.71
N VAL A 21 -29.55 -15.78 -22.16
CA VAL A 21 -30.94 -15.72 -21.63
C VAL A 21 -31.36 -14.51 -20.73
N ASN A 22 -32.20 -13.66 -21.36
CA ASN A 22 -33.28 -12.77 -20.88
C ASN A 22 -33.06 -11.72 -19.77
N HIS A 23 -33.07 -10.46 -20.25
CA HIS A 23 -33.67 -9.23 -19.69
C HIS A 23 -33.75 -9.03 -18.17
N GLU A 24 -32.70 -8.42 -17.61
CA GLU A 24 -32.77 -7.24 -16.73
C GLU A 24 -31.36 -6.59 -16.70
N ILE A 25 -31.21 -5.39 -17.27
CA ILE A 25 -29.93 -4.66 -17.28
C ILE A 25 -29.73 -4.07 -15.87
N LEU A 26 -28.87 -4.70 -15.08
CA LEU A 26 -28.41 -4.12 -13.81
C LEU A 26 -27.40 -3.01 -14.15
N LEU A 27 -27.83 -1.75 -14.13
CA LEU A 27 -26.94 -0.58 -14.11
C LEU A 27 -26.07 -0.65 -12.85
N VAL A 28 -24.83 -1.11 -13.02
CA VAL A 28 -23.84 -1.12 -11.93
C VAL A 28 -23.40 0.33 -11.71
N LYS A 29 -24.02 1.01 -10.73
CA LYS A 29 -23.53 2.30 -10.22
C LYS A 29 -22.06 2.13 -9.83
N LEU A 30 -21.15 2.86 -10.48
CA LEU A 30 -19.70 2.74 -10.34
C LEU A 30 -19.24 3.24 -8.95
N LYS A 31 -19.48 2.44 -7.91
CA LYS A 31 -18.84 2.63 -6.61
C LYS A 31 -17.35 2.35 -6.78
N GLY A 32 -16.49 3.29 -6.42
CA GLY A 32 -15.05 3.08 -6.43
C GLY A 32 -14.67 1.95 -5.47
N PRO A 33 -13.60 1.20 -5.76
CA PRO A 33 -13.09 0.18 -4.85
C PRO A 33 -12.78 0.81 -3.48
N LYS A 34 -13.39 0.28 -2.42
CA LYS A 34 -13.29 0.80 -1.04
C LYS A 34 -11.85 0.79 -0.49
N TYR A 35 -10.96 0.00 -1.11
CA TYR A 35 -9.61 -0.29 -0.62
C TYR A 35 -8.45 0.20 -1.51
N ASP A 36 -8.69 0.73 -2.72
CA ASP A 36 -7.57 1.03 -3.66
C ASP A 36 -6.98 2.44 -3.49
N CYS A 37 -7.61 3.33 -2.71
CA CYS A 37 -7.13 4.69 -2.44
C CYS A 37 -7.03 4.97 -0.94
N ILE A 38 -6.02 4.37 -0.29
CA ILE A 38 -5.84 4.41 1.18
C ILE A 38 -5.39 5.79 1.67
N ASP A 39 -4.63 6.54 0.85
CA ASP A 39 -4.10 7.86 1.18
C ASP A 39 -4.48 8.88 0.09
N PRO A 40 -5.69 9.49 0.17
CA PRO A 40 -6.18 10.39 -0.87
C PRO A 40 -5.45 11.74 -0.87
N ILE A 41 -4.71 12.01 -1.94
CA ILE A 41 -3.98 13.26 -2.18
C ILE A 41 -4.85 14.28 -2.93
N PRO A 42 -4.52 15.58 -2.87
CA PRO A 42 -5.12 16.57 -3.78
C PRO A 42 -4.93 16.16 -5.24
N LEU A 43 -6.01 16.12 -6.01
CA LEU A 43 -6.00 15.80 -7.44
C LEU A 43 -5.53 16.99 -8.30
N GLY A 44 -5.39 18.17 -7.68
CA GLY A 44 -4.55 19.24 -8.20
C GLY A 44 -5.30 20.41 -8.80
N LEU A 45 -6.51 20.67 -8.30
CA LEU A 45 -7.25 21.88 -8.64
C LEU A 45 -6.58 23.11 -8.02
N GLU A 46 -6.15 23.06 -6.75
CA GLU A 46 -5.40 24.12 -6.05
C GLU A 46 -4.03 24.36 -6.69
N SER A 47 -3.32 23.29 -7.07
CA SER A 47 -1.93 23.34 -7.54
C SER A 47 -1.76 23.74 -9.01
N ASN A 48 -2.84 23.97 -9.75
CA ASN A 48 -2.86 24.15 -11.22
C ASN A 48 -2.44 22.93 -12.04
N LEU A 49 -2.32 21.77 -11.42
CA LEU A 49 -2.09 20.51 -12.14
C LEU A 49 -3.28 20.18 -13.06
N ILE A 50 -4.50 20.43 -12.58
CA ILE A 50 -5.69 20.47 -13.42
C ILE A 50 -5.66 21.79 -14.20
N ALA A 51 -5.47 21.73 -15.52
CA ALA A 51 -5.36 22.89 -16.39
C ALA A 51 -6.71 23.63 -16.55
N ASN A 52 -6.67 24.89 -16.97
CA ASN A 52 -7.91 25.68 -17.18
C ASN A 52 -8.86 25.06 -18.21
N SER A 53 -8.33 24.36 -19.22
CA SER A 53 -9.11 23.65 -20.24
C SER A 53 -9.84 22.41 -19.71
N GLN A 54 -9.54 21.97 -18.48
CA GLN A 54 -10.20 20.87 -17.78
C GLN A 54 -11.40 21.33 -16.96
N LEU A 55 -11.68 22.63 -16.91
CA LEU A 55 -12.71 23.23 -16.07
C LEU A 55 -13.83 23.78 -16.94
N LYS A 56 -15.07 23.45 -16.60
CA LYS A 56 -16.28 23.97 -17.24
C LYS A 56 -17.29 24.35 -16.18
N SER A 57 -18.26 25.17 -16.53
CA SER A 57 -19.43 25.45 -15.70
C SER A 57 -20.68 25.60 -16.57
N SER A 58 -21.85 25.52 -15.93
CA SER A 58 -23.13 25.84 -16.55
C SER A 58 -23.22 27.28 -17.03
N SER A 59 -22.68 28.19 -16.22
CA SER A 59 -22.71 29.62 -16.43
C SER A 59 -21.54 30.29 -15.69
N GLU A 60 -21.27 31.54 -16.05
CA GLU A 60 -20.28 32.41 -15.44
C GLU A 60 -20.91 33.81 -15.36
N LYS A 61 -20.84 34.48 -14.21
CA LYS A 61 -21.40 35.83 -14.03
C LYS A 61 -20.78 36.85 -14.99
N ASP A 62 -19.47 36.82 -15.14
CA ASP A 62 -18.71 37.63 -16.09
C ASP A 62 -17.30 37.05 -16.34
N GLU A 63 -16.52 37.74 -17.16
CA GLU A 63 -15.18 37.32 -17.59
C GLU A 63 -14.14 37.22 -16.46
N THR A 64 -14.43 37.84 -15.31
CA THR A 64 -13.57 37.82 -14.13
C THR A 64 -13.94 36.71 -13.14
N THR A 65 -15.04 35.97 -13.37
CA THR A 65 -15.59 34.95 -12.45
C THR A 65 -15.61 33.53 -13.03
N ARG A 66 -14.80 33.27 -14.06
CA ARG A 66 -14.83 32.03 -14.85
C ARG A 66 -14.58 30.76 -14.04
N ALA A 67 -14.93 29.59 -14.57
CA ALA A 67 -14.75 28.27 -13.95
C ALA A 67 -13.30 28.01 -13.49
N ARG A 68 -12.30 28.55 -14.20
CA ARG A 68 -10.88 28.50 -13.82
C ARG A 68 -10.56 29.12 -12.46
N ASN A 69 -11.45 29.96 -11.93
CA ASN A 69 -11.28 30.58 -10.62
C ASN A 69 -11.80 29.70 -9.47
N ALA A 70 -12.36 28.53 -9.76
CA ALA A 70 -12.85 27.60 -8.74
C ALA A 70 -11.74 26.88 -7.95
N ARG A 71 -10.50 27.35 -8.00
CA ARG A 71 -9.36 26.69 -7.36
C ARG A 71 -9.35 27.02 -5.87
N LEU A 72 -9.19 26.00 -5.01
CA LEU A 72 -9.05 26.22 -3.57
C LEU A 72 -7.96 27.26 -3.28
N ARG A 73 -8.19 28.11 -2.27
CA ARG A 73 -7.26 29.18 -1.84
C ARG A 73 -6.81 30.16 -2.91
N LEU A 74 -7.48 30.20 -4.07
CA LEU A 74 -7.21 31.18 -5.09
C LEU A 74 -7.39 32.60 -4.53
N ARG A 75 -6.41 33.48 -4.82
CA ARG A 75 -6.44 34.91 -4.48
C ARG A 75 -6.82 35.73 -5.70
N PRO A 76 -7.60 36.82 -5.58
CA PRO A 76 -7.96 37.70 -6.70
C PRO A 76 -6.72 38.39 -7.30
N VAL A 77 -6.89 38.91 -8.52
CA VAL A 77 -5.95 39.82 -9.19
C VAL A 77 -6.77 40.98 -9.74
N ASP A 78 -6.46 42.19 -9.30
CA ASP A 78 -7.18 43.40 -9.66
C ASP A 78 -7.29 43.58 -11.17
N GLY A 79 -8.51 43.78 -11.68
CA GLY A 79 -8.80 43.96 -13.09
C GLY A 79 -8.71 42.70 -13.96
N GLU A 80 -8.36 41.54 -13.40
CA GLU A 80 -8.21 40.29 -14.16
C GLU A 80 -9.18 39.20 -13.69
N ARG A 81 -9.20 38.90 -12.38
CA ARG A 81 -10.00 37.79 -11.84
C ARG A 81 -10.34 37.98 -10.37
N VAL A 82 -11.55 37.59 -9.99
CA VAL A 82 -11.95 37.55 -8.58
C VAL A 82 -11.52 36.24 -7.90
N GLY A 83 -11.72 36.15 -6.58
CA GLY A 83 -11.29 35.01 -5.77
C GLY A 83 -12.21 33.80 -5.75
N ALA A 84 -13.01 33.54 -6.80
CA ALA A 84 -13.84 32.33 -6.97
C ALA A 84 -14.42 32.21 -8.39
N TRP A 85 -14.89 31.01 -8.76
CA TRP A 85 -15.91 30.89 -9.80
C TRP A 85 -17.24 31.39 -9.24
N ILE A 86 -18.00 32.13 -10.06
CA ILE A 86 -19.33 32.62 -9.70
C ILE A 86 -20.29 32.32 -10.85
N ALA A 87 -21.37 31.60 -10.55
CA ALA A 87 -22.43 31.33 -11.51
C ALA A 87 -23.22 32.61 -11.87
N SER A 88 -23.87 32.61 -13.03
CA SER A 88 -24.76 33.71 -13.40
C SER A 88 -25.98 33.79 -12.48
N ALA A 89 -26.50 35.00 -12.24
CA ALA A 89 -27.61 35.22 -11.32
C ALA A 89 -28.95 34.64 -11.80
N ASP A 90 -29.08 34.39 -13.11
CA ASP A 90 -30.24 33.77 -13.76
C ASP A 90 -30.12 32.24 -13.91
N ASP A 91 -29.00 31.64 -13.49
CA ASP A 91 -28.80 30.19 -13.51
C ASP A 91 -29.40 29.55 -12.26
N GLY A 92 -30.61 28.99 -12.41
CA GLY A 92 -31.31 28.29 -11.33
C GLY A 92 -30.76 26.90 -11.00
N ASN A 93 -29.87 26.34 -11.82
CA ASN A 93 -29.28 25.02 -11.61
C ASN A 93 -27.78 25.02 -11.95
N PRO A 94 -26.98 25.79 -11.20
CA PRO A 94 -25.58 25.98 -11.54
C PRO A 94 -24.78 24.70 -11.30
N TRP A 95 -23.76 24.47 -12.13
CA TRP A 95 -22.79 23.40 -11.91
C TRP A 95 -21.38 23.82 -12.31
N LEU A 96 -20.40 23.26 -11.61
CA LEU A 96 -18.98 23.34 -11.93
C LEU A 96 -18.46 21.93 -12.21
N GLU A 97 -17.84 21.72 -13.36
CA GLU A 97 -17.27 20.45 -13.80
C GLU A 97 -15.74 20.48 -13.80
N VAL A 98 -15.15 19.37 -13.36
CA VAL A 98 -13.73 19.06 -13.50
C VAL A 98 -13.56 17.79 -14.32
N ASP A 99 -12.81 17.87 -15.42
CA ASP A 99 -12.32 16.73 -16.23
C ASP A 99 -10.90 16.36 -15.79
N PHE A 100 -10.74 15.29 -15.03
CA PHE A 100 -9.45 14.78 -14.56
C PHE A 100 -8.55 14.24 -15.68
N LYS A 101 -9.04 14.17 -16.94
CA LYS A 101 -8.40 13.58 -18.14
C LYS A 101 -8.12 12.08 -18.05
N SER A 102 -8.31 11.52 -16.88
CA SER A 102 -8.07 10.14 -16.51
C SER A 102 -9.04 9.78 -15.40
N ASN A 103 -9.49 8.53 -15.33
CA ASN A 103 -10.35 8.10 -14.23
C ASN A 103 -9.58 8.15 -12.90
N ALA A 104 -10.15 8.84 -11.93
CA ALA A 104 -9.65 8.95 -10.57
C ALA A 104 -10.66 8.34 -9.60
N THR A 105 -10.16 7.75 -8.52
CA THR A 105 -11.00 7.45 -7.34
C THR A 105 -11.03 8.67 -6.44
N VAL A 106 -12.18 9.33 -6.35
CA VAL A 106 -12.41 10.50 -5.51
C VAL A 106 -12.99 10.05 -4.17
N ARG A 107 -12.34 10.44 -3.07
CA ARG A 107 -12.73 10.11 -1.69
C ARG A 107 -13.16 11.31 -0.87
N GLY A 108 -12.89 12.52 -1.34
CA GLY A 108 -13.32 13.73 -0.65
C GLY A 108 -13.29 14.96 -1.52
N ILE A 109 -14.05 15.95 -1.08
CA ILE A 109 -14.23 17.23 -1.76
C ILE A 109 -14.07 18.31 -0.70
N THR A 110 -13.14 19.24 -0.93
CA THR A 110 -12.95 20.41 -0.08
C THR A 110 -13.48 21.64 -0.79
N THR A 111 -14.33 22.42 -0.13
CA THR A 111 -14.94 23.64 -0.68
C THR A 111 -14.58 24.87 0.14
N GLN A 112 -14.60 26.04 -0.50
CA GLN A 112 -14.32 27.35 0.08
C GLN A 112 -15.16 28.42 -0.64
N GLY A 113 -15.58 29.47 0.09
CA GLY A 113 -16.29 30.62 -0.49
C GLY A 113 -15.38 31.55 -1.30
N ARG A 114 -15.84 32.74 -1.70
CA ARG A 114 -15.02 33.74 -2.39
C ARG A 114 -13.96 34.38 -1.47
N TYR A 115 -12.78 34.68 -2.00
CA TYR A 115 -11.72 35.28 -1.16
C TYR A 115 -12.03 36.71 -0.71
N ASP A 116 -12.51 37.54 -1.63
CA ASP A 116 -12.55 39.00 -1.54
C ASP A 116 -13.91 39.58 -1.15
N GLU A 117 -14.95 38.75 -1.06
CA GLU A 117 -16.31 39.16 -0.68
C GLU A 117 -17.01 38.07 0.14
N ALA A 118 -18.06 38.47 0.87
CA ALA A 118 -18.86 37.59 1.71
C ALA A 118 -19.86 36.74 0.91
N GLU A 119 -19.35 35.91 -0.01
CA GLU A 119 -20.15 35.07 -0.92
C GLU A 119 -19.68 33.61 -0.86
N TRP A 120 -20.59 32.65 -0.70
CA TRP A 120 -20.23 31.22 -0.63
C TRP A 120 -21.42 30.29 -0.86
N VAL A 121 -21.14 29.10 -1.39
CA VAL A 121 -22.08 27.97 -1.42
C VAL A 121 -22.25 27.35 -0.02
N THR A 122 -23.49 27.09 0.39
CA THR A 122 -23.83 26.50 1.70
C THR A 122 -24.26 25.04 1.60
N SER A 123 -24.74 24.59 0.44
CA SER A 123 -24.98 23.17 0.15
C SER A 123 -24.86 22.84 -1.33
N TYR A 124 -24.48 21.60 -1.65
CA TYR A 124 -24.35 21.12 -3.03
C TYR A 124 -24.68 19.63 -3.16
N GLU A 125 -25.04 19.22 -4.38
CA GLU A 125 -25.09 17.82 -4.80
C GLU A 125 -23.87 17.50 -5.68
N VAL A 126 -23.56 16.21 -5.85
CA VAL A 126 -22.45 15.75 -6.69
C VAL A 126 -23.01 14.84 -7.78
N SER A 127 -22.59 15.06 -9.02
CA SER A 127 -22.75 14.07 -10.09
C SER A 127 -21.39 13.73 -10.70
N TYR A 128 -21.28 12.56 -11.31
CA TYR A 128 -20.01 12.05 -11.80
C TYR A 128 -20.20 11.23 -13.07
N SER A 129 -19.15 11.15 -13.88
CA SER A 129 -19.19 10.49 -15.18
C SER A 129 -17.80 9.97 -15.58
N ILE A 130 -17.80 8.92 -16.39
CA ILE A 130 -16.60 8.37 -17.03
C ILE A 130 -16.43 8.94 -18.44
N ASP A 131 -17.52 9.15 -19.17
CA ASP A 131 -17.54 9.55 -20.58
C ASP A 131 -17.71 11.07 -20.79
N GLY A 132 -18.09 11.80 -19.73
CA GLY A 132 -18.41 13.23 -19.80
C GLY A 132 -19.74 13.54 -20.50
N VAL A 133 -20.54 12.52 -20.82
CA VAL A 133 -21.83 12.64 -21.50
C VAL A 133 -22.95 12.23 -20.53
N THR A 134 -22.85 11.05 -19.93
CA THR A 134 -23.84 10.50 -19.01
C THR A 134 -23.35 10.69 -17.58
N PHE A 135 -24.10 11.43 -16.76
CA PHE A 135 -23.75 11.70 -15.37
C PHE A 135 -24.70 10.99 -14.41
N ASP A 136 -24.12 10.22 -13.50
CA ASP A 136 -24.81 9.62 -12.36
C ASP A 136 -24.77 10.57 -11.17
N SER A 137 -25.87 10.62 -10.40
CA SER A 137 -25.89 11.34 -9.12
C SER A 137 -25.22 10.53 -8.02
N TYR A 138 -24.51 11.21 -7.13
CA TYR A 138 -24.00 10.59 -5.90
C TYR A 138 -25.16 10.38 -4.92
N GLU A 139 -25.34 9.14 -4.51
CA GLU A 139 -26.44 8.73 -3.64
C GLU A 139 -25.92 8.06 -2.38
N GLU A 140 -26.61 8.34 -1.27
CA GLU A 140 -26.44 7.64 0.00
C GLU A 140 -27.79 7.04 0.39
N ASN A 141 -27.83 5.73 0.68
CA ASN A 141 -29.07 5.00 0.98
C ASN A 141 -30.18 5.14 -0.10
N GLY A 142 -29.78 5.22 -1.37
CA GLY A 142 -30.70 5.32 -2.52
C GLY A 142 -31.35 6.69 -2.70
N GLN A 143 -30.85 7.72 -2.03
CA GLN A 143 -31.28 9.11 -2.17
C GLN A 143 -30.11 9.97 -2.61
N VAL A 144 -30.36 10.95 -3.48
CA VAL A 144 -29.32 11.91 -3.90
C VAL A 144 -28.83 12.65 -2.66
N LYS A 145 -27.52 12.59 -2.43
CA LYS A 145 -26.92 13.17 -1.23
C LYS A 145 -26.72 14.67 -1.43
N VAL A 146 -27.30 15.45 -0.52
CA VAL A 146 -26.99 16.87 -0.35
C VAL A 146 -25.89 17.00 0.70
N PHE A 147 -24.78 17.62 0.32
CA PHE A 147 -23.64 17.90 1.19
C PHE A 147 -23.74 19.30 1.77
N SER A 148 -23.42 19.45 3.05
CA SER A 148 -23.19 20.76 3.66
C SER A 148 -21.85 21.33 3.18
N ALA A 149 -21.83 22.59 2.78
CA ALA A 149 -20.66 23.29 2.28
C ALA A 149 -20.20 24.34 3.30
N ASN A 150 -19.91 25.55 2.84
CA ASN A 150 -19.29 26.58 3.65
C ASN A 150 -20.32 27.37 4.47
N PHE A 151 -19.84 27.96 5.58
CA PHE A 151 -20.60 28.86 6.45
C PHE A 151 -20.02 30.28 6.48
N ASP A 152 -18.90 30.49 5.78
CA ASP A 152 -18.25 31.78 5.59
C ASP A 152 -17.47 31.78 4.25
N SER A 153 -16.81 32.89 3.93
CA SER A 153 -16.09 33.08 2.67
C SER A 153 -14.70 32.43 2.62
N ASN A 154 -14.08 32.11 3.78
CA ASN A 154 -12.64 31.83 3.86
C ASN A 154 -12.27 30.50 4.52
N SER A 155 -13.09 29.94 5.39
CA SER A 155 -12.89 28.62 5.97
C SER A 155 -13.07 27.54 4.91
N THR A 156 -12.19 26.54 4.91
CA THR A 156 -12.33 25.36 4.05
C THR A 156 -13.20 24.30 4.73
N VAL A 157 -14.15 23.71 4.01
CA VAL A 157 -14.98 22.61 4.50
C VAL A 157 -14.71 21.38 3.66
N LYS A 158 -14.41 20.24 4.30
CA LYS A 158 -14.12 18.98 3.62
C LYS A 158 -15.22 17.96 3.88
N GLN A 159 -15.76 17.38 2.82
CA GLN A 159 -16.70 16.28 2.84
C GLN A 159 -16.03 15.00 2.34
N TYR A 160 -16.30 13.89 3.03
CA TYR A 160 -15.83 12.56 2.63
C TYR A 160 -16.91 11.83 1.83
N LEU A 161 -16.48 11.05 0.85
CA LEU A 161 -17.34 10.21 0.01
C LEU A 161 -17.19 8.76 0.48
N ASP A 162 -18.24 8.22 1.09
CA ASP A 162 -18.39 6.79 1.38
C ASP A 162 -19.75 6.31 0.83
N PRO A 163 -19.78 5.53 -0.27
CA PRO A 163 -18.63 4.98 -0.98
C PRO A 163 -17.83 6.02 -1.77
N PRO A 164 -16.54 5.77 -2.09
CA PRO A 164 -15.78 6.64 -2.99
C PRO A 164 -16.34 6.58 -4.42
N ILE A 165 -16.08 7.63 -5.20
CA ILE A 165 -16.53 7.74 -6.60
C ILE A 165 -15.38 7.35 -7.53
N LEU A 166 -15.63 6.47 -8.51
CA LEU A 166 -14.76 6.30 -9.66
C LEU A 166 -15.26 7.16 -10.81
N ALA A 167 -14.49 8.17 -11.24
CA ALA A 167 -14.92 9.08 -12.30
C ALA A 167 -13.75 9.78 -13.01
N ARG A 168 -13.98 10.20 -14.26
CA ARG A 168 -13.12 11.17 -14.96
C ARG A 168 -13.67 12.58 -14.87
N HIS A 169 -14.99 12.71 -14.92
CA HIS A 169 -15.70 13.97 -14.82
C HIS A 169 -16.45 14.00 -13.50
N ILE A 170 -16.33 15.09 -12.74
CA ILE A 170 -17.12 15.32 -11.53
C ILE A 170 -17.73 16.71 -11.59
N ARG A 171 -19.02 16.81 -11.23
CA ARG A 171 -19.77 18.06 -11.14
C ARG A 171 -20.19 18.33 -9.71
N LEU A 172 -19.95 19.56 -9.26
CA LEU A 172 -20.56 20.12 -8.06
C LEU A 172 -21.78 20.94 -8.50
N HIS A 173 -22.94 20.66 -7.90
CA HIS A 173 -24.20 21.34 -8.18
C HIS A 173 -24.63 22.15 -6.94
N PRO A 174 -24.24 23.42 -6.82
CA PRO A 174 -24.71 24.27 -5.73
C PRO A 174 -26.24 24.31 -5.65
N LYS A 175 -26.77 24.12 -4.45
CA LYS A 175 -28.21 24.16 -4.17
C LYS A 175 -28.63 25.40 -3.40
N GLN A 176 -27.78 25.84 -2.47
CA GLN A 176 -28.01 27.02 -1.66
C GLN A 176 -26.68 27.77 -1.48
N TRP A 177 -26.78 29.09 -1.33
CA TRP A 177 -25.62 29.98 -1.18
C TRP A 177 -26.00 31.24 -0.39
N SER A 178 -24.98 31.92 0.13
CA SER A 178 -25.06 33.25 0.75
C SER A 178 -24.44 34.27 -0.21
N GLY A 179 -25.14 35.37 -0.49
CA GLY A 179 -24.73 36.34 -1.50
C GLY A 179 -24.86 35.77 -2.91
N SER A 180 -23.76 35.74 -3.67
CA SER A 180 -23.70 35.06 -4.97
C SER A 180 -23.33 33.57 -4.82
N CYS A 181 -23.66 32.76 -5.83
CA CYS A 181 -23.21 31.37 -5.92
C CYS A 181 -21.72 31.32 -6.26
N ALA A 182 -20.87 31.49 -5.24
CA ALA A 182 -19.42 31.55 -5.38
C ALA A 182 -18.73 30.33 -4.75
N LEU A 183 -17.82 29.70 -5.49
CA LEU A 183 -17.18 28.45 -5.06
C LEU A 183 -15.71 28.37 -5.50
N ARG A 184 -14.89 27.93 -4.56
CA ARG A 184 -13.55 27.36 -4.75
C ARG A 184 -13.57 25.92 -4.23
N ALA A 185 -12.80 25.02 -4.84
CA ALA A 185 -12.80 23.61 -4.51
C ALA A 185 -11.43 22.93 -4.70
N GLU A 186 -11.26 21.78 -4.08
CA GLU A 186 -10.22 20.77 -4.33
C GLU A 186 -10.83 19.38 -4.18
N PHE A 187 -10.35 18.43 -4.99
CA PHE A 187 -10.77 17.03 -4.96
C PHE A 187 -9.64 16.18 -4.38
N HIS A 188 -9.98 15.23 -3.51
CA HIS A 188 -9.02 14.35 -2.86
C HIS A 188 -9.25 12.91 -3.29
N GLY A 189 -8.21 12.25 -3.78
CA GLY A 189 -8.34 10.94 -4.38
C GLY A 189 -7.01 10.32 -4.78
N CYS A 190 -7.09 9.35 -5.68
CA CYS A 190 -5.95 8.64 -6.24
C CYS A 190 -6.14 8.40 -7.74
N TYR A 191 -5.03 8.43 -8.48
CA TYR A 191 -4.94 7.92 -9.86
C TYR A 191 -4.34 6.51 -9.85
N GLU A 192 -4.77 5.65 -10.76
CA GLU A 192 -4.25 4.27 -10.87
C GLU A 192 -3.06 4.14 -11.82
N ALA A 193 -2.72 5.15 -12.62
CA ALA A 193 -1.51 5.23 -13.45
C ALA A 193 -1.15 6.70 -13.80
N ASN A 194 -0.07 6.94 -14.54
CA ASN A 194 0.30 8.30 -14.93
C ASN A 194 -0.74 8.93 -15.86
N PHE A 195 -1.10 10.19 -15.58
CA PHE A 195 -2.00 11.02 -16.37
C PHE A 195 -1.29 12.24 -16.98
N ASP A 196 -0.01 12.42 -16.65
CA ASP A 196 0.90 13.40 -17.23
C ASP A 196 2.36 12.88 -17.16
N SER A 197 3.31 13.67 -17.68
CA SER A 197 4.72 13.30 -17.78
C SER A 197 5.55 13.54 -16.50
N ASN A 198 5.01 14.19 -15.46
CA ASN A 198 5.79 14.73 -14.34
C ASN A 198 5.26 14.38 -12.94
N SER A 199 3.95 14.22 -12.75
CA SER A 199 3.31 13.86 -11.50
C SER A 199 3.64 12.43 -11.10
N THR A 200 4.05 12.24 -9.84
CA THR A 200 4.25 10.91 -9.27
C THR A 200 2.91 10.29 -8.92
N VAL A 201 2.64 9.11 -9.46
CA VAL A 201 1.45 8.32 -9.13
C VAL A 201 1.89 7.10 -8.34
N LYS A 202 1.46 7.01 -7.08
CA LYS A 202 1.75 5.87 -6.20
C LYS A 202 0.59 4.88 -6.21
N GLN A 203 0.92 3.63 -6.45
CA GLN A 203 -0.02 2.52 -6.43
C GLN A 203 0.36 1.57 -5.32
N TYR A 204 -0.65 1.12 -4.57
CA TYR A 204 -0.49 0.07 -3.59
C TYR A 204 -0.64 -1.30 -4.26
N LEU A 205 0.08 -2.26 -3.71
CA LEU A 205 -0.02 -3.67 -4.08
C LEU A 205 -0.81 -4.38 -2.99
N ASP A 206 -2.01 -4.84 -3.32
CA ASP A 206 -2.86 -5.62 -2.43
C ASP A 206 -3.28 -6.95 -3.11
N PRO A 207 -2.69 -8.09 -2.73
CA PRO A 207 -1.80 -8.25 -1.58
C PRO A 207 -0.39 -7.70 -1.84
N PRO A 208 0.36 -7.33 -0.80
CA PRO A 208 1.80 -7.10 -0.88
C PRO A 208 2.52 -8.34 -1.42
N ILE A 209 3.66 -8.11 -2.07
CA ILE A 209 4.34 -9.13 -2.87
C ILE A 209 5.72 -9.43 -2.28
N LEU A 210 6.10 -10.71 -2.22
CA LEU A 210 7.48 -11.12 -1.99
C LEU A 210 8.17 -11.47 -3.32
N ALA A 211 9.17 -10.69 -3.71
CA ALA A 211 9.91 -10.92 -4.95
C ALA A 211 11.37 -10.48 -4.85
N ARG A 212 12.27 -11.15 -5.58
CA ARG A 212 13.65 -10.68 -5.79
C ARG A 212 13.74 -9.82 -7.06
N HIS A 213 12.96 -10.16 -8.07
CA HIS A 213 12.87 -9.40 -9.32
C HIS A 213 11.43 -8.95 -9.55
N ILE A 214 11.28 -7.70 -9.95
CA ILE A 214 10.02 -7.15 -10.44
C ILE A 214 10.20 -6.67 -11.88
N ARG A 215 9.21 -6.93 -12.73
CA ARG A 215 9.08 -6.38 -14.07
C ARG A 215 7.86 -5.48 -14.16
N LEU A 216 8.05 -4.29 -14.70
CA LEU A 216 6.99 -3.43 -15.18
C LEU A 216 6.87 -3.61 -16.69
N HIS A 217 5.68 -3.96 -17.16
CA HIS A 217 5.36 -4.17 -18.57
C HIS A 217 4.40 -3.08 -19.03
N PRO A 218 4.86 -1.99 -19.65
CA PRO A 218 3.98 -1.00 -20.27
C PRO A 218 3.04 -1.67 -21.29
N LYS A 219 1.79 -1.23 -21.30
CA LYS A 219 0.75 -1.73 -22.21
C LYS A 219 0.14 -0.64 -23.07
N GLN A 220 -0.01 0.58 -22.52
CA GLN A 220 -0.45 1.76 -23.26
C GLN A 220 0.27 3.00 -22.72
N TRP A 221 0.37 4.04 -23.56
CA TRP A 221 1.06 5.29 -23.25
C TRP A 221 0.50 6.46 -24.05
N SER A 222 0.70 7.67 -23.52
CA SER A 222 0.54 8.93 -24.23
C SER A 222 1.89 9.37 -24.80
N GLY A 223 1.95 9.68 -26.09
CA GLY A 223 3.20 10.00 -26.79
C GLY A 223 4.07 8.76 -27.00
N SER A 224 5.25 8.73 -26.38
CA SER A 224 6.17 7.59 -26.34
C SER A 224 6.03 6.76 -25.06
N CYS A 225 6.51 5.51 -25.06
CA CYS A 225 6.52 4.65 -23.87
C CYS A 225 7.60 5.09 -22.86
N ALA A 226 7.40 6.23 -22.18
CA ALA A 226 8.34 6.79 -21.23
C ALA A 226 7.94 6.47 -19.77
N LEU A 227 8.86 5.86 -19.02
CA LEU A 227 8.61 5.44 -17.64
C LEU A 227 9.80 5.79 -16.73
N ARG A 228 9.46 6.28 -15.54
CA ARG A 228 10.30 6.42 -14.36
C ARG A 228 9.58 5.79 -13.16
N ALA A 229 10.29 5.13 -12.26
CA ALA A 229 9.68 4.41 -11.15
C ALA A 229 10.53 4.38 -9.88
N GLU A 230 9.85 4.25 -8.74
CA GLU A 230 10.39 3.92 -7.42
C GLU A 230 9.54 2.80 -6.81
N PHE A 231 10.20 1.86 -6.14
CA PHE A 231 9.53 0.74 -5.50
C PHE A 231 9.46 0.99 -3.99
N HIS A 232 8.31 0.73 -3.41
CA HIS A 232 8.07 0.90 -1.98
C HIS A 232 7.91 -0.45 -1.32
N GLY A 233 8.54 -0.59 -0.16
CA GLY A 233 8.53 -1.82 0.58
C GLY A 233 9.62 -1.84 1.62
N CYS A 234 10.12 -3.03 1.92
CA CYS A 234 11.23 -3.21 2.83
C CYS A 234 12.12 -4.32 2.32
N TYR A 235 13.42 -4.04 2.26
CA TYR A 235 14.42 -5.08 2.16
C TYR A 235 14.26 -6.02 3.35
N GLU A 236 14.24 -7.31 3.08
CA GLU A 236 14.22 -8.35 4.09
C GLU A 236 15.58 -8.49 4.82
N ASP A 237 16.36 -7.43 4.95
CA ASP A 237 17.72 -7.49 5.45
C ASP A 237 17.79 -7.25 6.96
N CYS A 238 18.10 -8.32 7.70
CA CYS A 238 18.34 -8.29 9.14
C CYS A 238 19.83 -8.02 9.43
N LYS A 239 20.37 -6.92 8.90
CA LYS A 239 21.80 -6.56 9.02
C LYS A 239 22.21 -6.21 10.46
N ASP A 240 21.26 -5.79 11.28
CA ASP A 240 21.43 -5.50 12.70
C ASP A 240 20.33 -6.23 13.51
N PRO A 241 20.57 -7.48 13.94
CA PRO A 241 19.57 -8.25 14.68
C PRO A 241 19.34 -7.67 16.07
N LYS A 242 18.09 -7.30 16.37
CA LYS A 242 17.68 -6.76 17.67
C LYS A 242 16.99 -7.83 18.51
N TYR A 243 17.01 -7.65 19.84
CA TYR A 243 16.27 -8.51 20.75
C TYR A 243 14.78 -8.52 20.38
N LEU A 244 14.22 -9.72 20.22
CA LEU A 244 12.86 -9.92 19.77
C LEU A 244 11.84 -9.75 20.90
N GLY A 245 12.28 -9.86 22.15
CA GLY A 245 11.57 -9.21 23.25
C GLY A 245 11.37 -10.03 24.51
N LEU A 246 12.13 -11.11 24.72
CA LEU A 246 12.07 -11.86 25.97
C LEU A 246 12.62 -11.00 27.14
N ALA A 247 13.81 -10.41 26.97
CA ALA A 247 14.45 -9.58 27.99
C ALA A 247 13.72 -8.24 28.23
N THR A 248 13.06 -7.71 27.18
CA THR A 248 12.38 -6.41 27.23
C THR A 248 10.91 -6.50 27.56
N TYR A 249 10.37 -7.70 27.81
CA TYR A 249 8.95 -7.97 28.04
C TYR A 249 8.02 -7.58 26.88
N ARG A 250 8.56 -7.32 25.68
CA ARG A 250 7.74 -7.14 24.46
C ARG A 250 7.06 -8.44 24.04
N ILE A 251 7.70 -9.59 24.28
CA ILE A 251 7.04 -10.89 24.23
C ILE A 251 6.37 -11.09 25.59
N SER A 252 5.04 -11.16 25.59
CA SER A 252 4.23 -11.31 26.81
C SER A 252 4.27 -12.75 27.35
N ASP A 253 3.88 -12.94 28.62
CA ASP A 253 3.96 -14.25 29.27
C ASP A 253 3.08 -15.32 28.58
N ILE A 254 1.94 -14.93 28.00
CA ILE A 254 1.04 -15.83 27.26
C ILE A 254 1.69 -16.40 25.98
N GLN A 255 2.76 -15.76 25.49
CA GLN A 255 3.49 -16.17 24.30
C GLN A 255 4.63 -17.15 24.60
N ILE A 256 4.81 -17.54 25.87
CA ILE A 256 5.91 -18.41 26.30
C ILE A 256 5.30 -19.65 26.92
N ASN A 257 5.65 -20.82 26.39
CA ASN A 257 5.11 -22.10 26.83
C ASN A 257 6.24 -23.12 27.03
N SER A 258 5.99 -24.19 27.76
CA SER A 258 6.99 -25.23 28.03
C SER A 258 6.32 -26.61 28.03
N SER A 259 7.14 -27.66 27.97
CA SER A 259 6.70 -29.04 28.21
C SER A 259 6.22 -29.25 29.65
N SER A 260 6.91 -28.62 30.60
CA SER A 260 6.65 -28.69 32.03
C SER A 260 7.25 -27.47 32.74
N ASP A 261 6.64 -27.11 33.88
CA ASP A 261 7.09 -26.02 34.75
C ASP A 261 7.34 -26.57 36.16
N GLY A 262 8.61 -26.60 36.56
CA GLY A 262 9.05 -27.06 37.87
C GLY A 262 9.28 -25.88 38.81
N SER A 263 10.54 -25.70 39.21
CA SER A 263 10.93 -24.61 40.14
C SER A 263 10.86 -23.20 39.53
N GLY A 264 10.68 -23.08 38.21
CA GLY A 264 10.41 -21.82 37.55
C GLY A 264 9.64 -22.01 36.24
N THR A 265 8.71 -21.10 35.97
CA THR A 265 7.75 -21.20 34.86
C THR A 265 8.36 -20.79 33.52
N ALA A 266 7.71 -21.16 32.42
CA ALA A 266 8.13 -20.81 31.06
C ALA A 266 8.35 -19.29 30.90
N SER A 267 7.45 -18.46 31.45
CA SER A 267 7.53 -16.99 31.41
C SER A 267 8.76 -16.41 32.12
N GLN A 268 9.41 -17.18 33.00
CA GLN A 268 10.63 -16.79 33.70
C GLN A 268 11.90 -17.11 32.91
N ALA A 269 11.80 -17.67 31.70
CA ALA A 269 12.94 -17.95 30.82
C ALA A 269 13.57 -16.70 30.19
N ARG A 270 13.41 -15.50 30.74
CA ARG A 270 13.85 -14.25 30.11
C ARG A 270 15.32 -13.97 30.39
N LEU A 271 16.10 -13.66 29.35
CA LEU A 271 17.52 -13.29 29.50
C LEU A 271 17.70 -12.17 30.53
N ASN A 272 18.71 -12.29 31.38
CA ASN A 272 19.02 -11.35 32.46
C ASN A 272 17.92 -11.16 33.52
N LEU A 273 16.88 -12.00 33.55
CA LEU A 273 15.94 -11.99 34.67
C LEU A 273 16.69 -12.29 35.98
N THR A 274 16.52 -11.42 36.99
CA THR A 274 17.22 -11.48 38.28
C THR A 274 16.34 -11.98 39.43
N THR A 275 15.26 -12.69 39.11
CA THR A 275 14.29 -13.20 40.09
C THR A 275 14.03 -14.69 39.95
N SER A 276 14.22 -15.25 38.75
CA SER A 276 14.02 -16.67 38.48
C SER A 276 14.62 -17.05 37.11
N SER A 277 14.34 -18.26 36.66
CA SER A 277 14.68 -18.86 35.37
C SER A 277 13.67 -19.97 35.08
N TRP A 278 13.38 -20.30 33.83
CA TRP A 278 12.60 -21.51 33.56
C TRP A 278 13.39 -22.76 33.95
N ALA A 279 12.69 -23.71 34.56
CA ALA A 279 13.21 -25.03 34.89
C ALA A 279 12.08 -26.06 34.76
N PRO A 280 12.27 -27.13 33.96
CA PRO A 280 11.26 -28.19 33.83
C PRO A 280 11.12 -29.00 35.13
N THR A 281 10.07 -29.82 35.22
CA THR A 281 9.91 -30.78 36.32
C THR A 281 10.96 -31.89 36.21
N SER A 282 11.33 -32.52 37.34
CA SER A 282 12.38 -33.53 37.38
C SER A 282 12.04 -34.84 36.65
N ASP A 283 10.75 -35.08 36.39
CA ASP A 283 10.22 -36.24 35.69
C ASP A 283 10.06 -36.02 34.17
N ASP A 284 10.31 -34.81 33.67
CA ASP A 284 10.29 -34.51 32.24
C ASP A 284 11.62 -34.91 31.58
N LEU A 285 11.61 -36.06 30.91
CA LEU A 285 12.78 -36.62 30.23
C LEU A 285 13.12 -35.91 28.91
N TYR A 286 12.20 -35.13 28.35
CA TYR A 286 12.36 -34.48 27.03
C TYR A 286 11.87 -33.04 27.06
N PRO A 287 12.47 -32.19 27.93
CA PRO A 287 11.95 -30.87 28.16
C PRO A 287 12.08 -29.99 26.91
N TRP A 288 11.12 -29.09 26.73
CA TRP A 288 11.18 -28.05 25.71
C TRP A 288 10.61 -26.74 26.22
N LEU A 289 11.14 -25.64 25.71
CA LEU A 289 10.62 -24.28 25.91
C LEU A 289 10.29 -23.68 24.55
N GLU A 290 9.06 -23.19 24.41
CA GLU A 290 8.51 -22.56 23.21
C GLU A 290 8.33 -21.05 23.41
N VAL A 291 8.63 -20.29 22.36
CA VAL A 291 8.37 -18.86 22.28
C VAL A 291 7.61 -18.56 21.00
N ASP A 292 6.47 -17.89 21.14
CA ASP A 292 5.58 -17.44 20.07
C ASP A 292 5.79 -15.96 19.76
N PHE A 293 6.26 -15.66 18.55
CA PHE A 293 6.45 -14.28 18.09
C PHE A 293 5.14 -13.62 17.61
N ILE A 294 4.03 -14.36 17.50
CA ILE A 294 2.71 -13.98 16.95
C ILE A 294 2.79 -13.67 15.45
N ILE A 295 3.63 -12.72 15.09
CA ILE A 295 4.00 -12.43 13.71
C ILE A 295 5.14 -13.35 13.29
N ARG A 296 5.16 -13.70 12.02
CA ARG A 296 6.34 -14.32 11.42
C ARG A 296 7.56 -13.45 11.75
N THR A 297 8.71 -14.05 11.98
CA THR A 297 9.88 -13.35 12.47
C THR A 297 11.13 -14.03 11.93
N LYS A 298 12.17 -13.24 11.64
CA LYS A 298 13.49 -13.75 11.33
C LYS A 298 14.25 -13.91 12.62
N VAL A 299 14.71 -15.12 12.94
CA VAL A 299 15.64 -15.33 14.05
C VAL A 299 17.01 -15.60 13.47
N ARG A 300 17.99 -14.80 13.91
CA ARG A 300 19.38 -14.85 13.46
C ARG A 300 20.32 -15.29 14.57
N GLU A 301 19.97 -15.02 15.82
CA GLU A 301 20.81 -15.37 16.95
C GLU A 301 19.99 -15.91 18.12
N ILE A 302 20.62 -16.79 18.88
CA ILE A 302 20.08 -17.36 20.12
C ILE A 302 21.05 -17.01 21.24
N LEU A 303 20.53 -16.42 22.31
CA LEU A 303 21.30 -16.05 23.50
C LEU A 303 20.77 -16.87 24.67
N SER A 304 21.61 -17.71 25.27
CA SER A 304 21.27 -18.53 26.42
C SER A 304 22.07 -18.14 27.66
N GLN A 305 21.46 -18.27 28.83
CA GLN A 305 22.03 -18.00 30.13
C GLN A 305 21.51 -19.05 31.14
N GLY A 306 22.32 -19.43 32.13
CA GLY A 306 21.93 -20.42 33.13
C GLY A 306 20.91 -19.91 34.16
N ARG A 307 20.61 -20.72 35.18
CA ARG A 307 19.62 -20.38 36.21
C ARG A 307 20.07 -19.19 37.07
N TYR A 308 19.11 -18.44 37.62
CA TYR A 308 19.45 -17.28 38.44
C TYR A 308 19.85 -17.67 39.87
N HIS A 309 19.04 -18.45 40.59
CA HIS A 309 19.26 -18.75 42.01
C HIS A 309 20.18 -19.93 42.30
N GLU A 310 20.34 -20.85 41.34
CA GLU A 310 21.09 -22.09 41.51
C GLU A 310 22.25 -22.14 40.52
N ASP A 311 23.34 -22.81 40.90
CA ASP A 311 24.50 -23.04 40.04
C ASP A 311 24.25 -24.20 39.05
N ASN A 312 23.21 -24.01 38.24
CA ASN A 312 22.65 -25.01 37.34
C ASN A 312 22.40 -24.39 35.96
N TRP A 313 22.76 -25.08 34.88
CA TRP A 313 22.57 -24.59 33.52
C TRP A 313 22.53 -25.72 32.49
N VAL A 314 21.92 -25.42 31.34
CA VAL A 314 21.92 -26.28 30.15
C VAL A 314 23.27 -26.18 29.44
N THR A 315 23.93 -27.32 29.22
CA THR A 315 25.26 -27.42 28.58
C THR A 315 25.19 -27.77 27.10
N SER A 316 24.06 -28.28 26.61
CA SER A 316 23.77 -28.36 25.18
C SER A 316 22.28 -28.42 24.89
N TYR A 317 21.87 -27.95 23.71
CA TYR A 317 20.47 -27.97 23.27
C TYR A 317 20.34 -28.08 21.75
N SER A 318 19.18 -28.52 21.26
CA SER A 318 18.79 -28.40 19.85
C SER A 318 17.62 -27.43 19.70
N VAL A 319 17.35 -27.00 18.47
CA VAL A 319 16.33 -26.01 18.15
C VAL A 319 15.39 -26.57 17.10
N SER A 320 14.09 -26.38 17.26
CA SER A 320 13.10 -26.59 16.20
C SER A 320 12.22 -25.35 16.04
N TYR A 321 11.57 -25.22 14.90
CA TYR A 321 10.79 -24.03 14.57
C TYR A 321 9.58 -24.37 13.69
N SER A 322 8.54 -23.53 13.75
CA SER A 322 7.28 -23.72 13.02
C SER A 322 6.78 -22.41 12.39
N SER A 323 6.24 -22.49 11.18
CA SER A 323 5.56 -21.37 10.50
C SER A 323 4.04 -21.58 10.35
N ASP A 324 3.53 -22.75 10.73
CA ASP A 324 2.13 -23.17 10.58
C ASP A 324 1.46 -23.54 11.91
N GLU A 325 2.14 -23.27 13.02
CA GLU A 325 1.76 -23.54 14.42
C GLU A 325 1.60 -25.03 14.78
N LYS A 326 1.63 -25.94 13.80
CA LYS A 326 1.30 -27.36 13.98
C LYS A 326 2.51 -28.26 13.75
N THR A 327 3.36 -27.93 12.80
CA THR A 327 4.48 -28.76 12.38
C THR A 327 5.78 -28.08 12.75
N PHE A 328 6.54 -28.70 13.65
CA PHE A 328 7.89 -28.26 14.00
C PHE A 328 8.91 -29.03 13.16
N GLN A 329 9.84 -28.29 12.57
CA GLN A 329 11.00 -28.85 11.87
C GLN A 329 12.28 -28.50 12.63
N ASP A 330 13.22 -29.44 12.67
CA ASP A 330 14.50 -29.25 13.34
C ASP A 330 15.39 -28.26 12.60
N TYR A 331 16.17 -27.50 13.35
CA TYR A 331 17.25 -26.70 12.80
C TYR A 331 18.43 -27.59 12.42
N THR A 332 18.79 -27.60 11.14
CA THR A 332 19.87 -28.42 10.60
C THR A 332 21.01 -27.58 10.01
N GLU A 333 22.23 -28.06 10.19
CA GLU A 333 23.42 -27.57 9.47
C GLU A 333 24.03 -28.75 8.73
N TYR A 334 24.24 -28.60 7.42
CA TYR A 334 24.68 -29.70 6.53
C TYR A 334 23.76 -30.94 6.64
N ASP A 335 22.45 -30.70 6.69
CA ASP A 335 21.39 -31.72 6.79
C ASP A 335 21.44 -32.60 8.05
N ILE A 336 22.21 -32.19 9.05
CA ILE A 336 22.29 -32.83 10.38
C ILE A 336 21.65 -31.90 11.40
N VAL A 337 20.83 -32.44 12.31
CA VAL A 337 20.24 -31.67 13.41
C VAL A 337 21.36 -31.04 14.24
N LYS A 338 21.36 -29.70 14.30
CA LYS A 338 22.40 -28.96 14.99
C LYS A 338 22.19 -29.07 16.50
N VAL A 339 23.22 -29.53 17.20
CA VAL A 339 23.33 -29.42 18.65
C VAL A 339 24.24 -28.24 18.98
N PHE A 340 23.70 -27.26 19.69
CA PHE A 340 24.41 -26.07 20.15
C PHE A 340 25.09 -26.36 21.49
N SER A 341 26.34 -25.92 21.64
CA SER A 341 26.99 -25.86 22.95
C SER A 341 26.29 -24.79 23.80
N GLY A 342 25.78 -25.19 24.96
CA GLY A 342 25.08 -24.32 25.88
C GLY A 342 26.03 -23.54 26.78
N ASN A 343 25.56 -23.26 27.99
CA ASN A 343 26.27 -22.47 28.99
C ASN A 343 27.37 -23.29 29.69
N TYR A 344 28.36 -22.59 30.23
CA TYR A 344 29.45 -23.14 31.04
C TYR A 344 29.45 -22.61 32.48
N ASP A 345 28.56 -21.68 32.79
CA ASP A 345 28.27 -21.18 34.13
C ASP A 345 26.82 -20.64 34.16
N ARG A 346 26.36 -20.18 35.34
CA ARG A 346 24.99 -19.67 35.50
C ARG A 346 24.74 -18.24 35.00
N SER A 347 25.79 -17.44 34.79
CA SER A 347 25.72 -15.97 34.67
C SER A 347 26.09 -15.45 33.28
N SER A 348 27.05 -16.07 32.62
CA SER A 348 27.57 -15.70 31.31
C SER A 348 26.54 -15.97 30.22
N ILE A 349 26.42 -15.02 29.30
CA ILE A 349 25.54 -15.15 28.14
C ILE A 349 26.31 -15.84 27.03
N VAL A 350 25.81 -16.98 26.57
CA VAL A 350 26.34 -17.69 25.40
C VAL A 350 25.50 -17.29 24.19
N ARG A 351 26.15 -16.81 23.13
CA ARG A 351 25.51 -16.34 21.90
C ARG A 351 25.88 -17.27 20.75
N HIS A 352 24.87 -17.69 19.99
CA HIS A 352 25.04 -18.40 18.73
C HIS A 352 24.45 -17.60 17.58
N VAL A 353 25.26 -17.32 16.57
CA VAL A 353 24.79 -16.81 15.28
C VAL A 353 24.43 -18.00 14.40
N LEU A 354 23.19 -18.06 13.94
CA LEU A 354 22.70 -19.14 13.11
C LEU A 354 23.32 -19.05 11.71
N THR A 355 23.92 -20.15 11.24
CA THR A 355 24.50 -20.24 9.88
C THR A 355 23.43 -20.03 8.80
N ARG A 356 22.25 -20.62 9.04
CA ARG A 356 21.01 -20.37 8.29
C ARG A 356 20.03 -19.58 9.15
N ILE A 357 19.56 -18.43 8.65
CA ILE A 357 18.49 -17.66 9.30
C ILE A 357 17.20 -18.47 9.25
N ILE A 358 16.47 -18.55 10.36
CA ILE A 358 15.16 -19.20 10.42
C ILE A 358 14.03 -18.17 10.29
N PHE A 359 13.00 -18.53 9.53
CA PHE A 359 11.79 -17.73 9.31
C PHE A 359 10.62 -18.47 9.96
N THR A 360 10.03 -17.89 11.00
CA THR A 360 9.15 -18.66 11.87
C THR A 360 8.26 -17.78 12.73
N ASN A 361 7.13 -18.33 13.17
CA ASN A 361 6.29 -17.70 14.19
C ASN A 361 6.62 -18.27 15.58
N ARG A 362 7.13 -19.50 15.67
CA ARG A 362 7.39 -20.20 16.93
C ARG A 362 8.73 -20.92 16.92
N VAL A 363 9.50 -20.76 17.99
CA VAL A 363 10.77 -21.50 18.19
C VAL A 363 10.68 -22.33 19.45
N ARG A 364 11.15 -23.58 19.39
CA ARG A 364 11.36 -24.47 20.53
C ARG A 364 12.84 -24.71 20.78
N ILE A 365 13.25 -24.58 22.03
CA ILE A 365 14.55 -25.01 22.54
C ILE A 365 14.38 -26.34 23.27
N TYR A 366 15.21 -27.32 22.94
CA TYR A 366 15.23 -28.65 23.58
C TYR A 366 16.57 -28.85 24.29
N PRO A 367 16.63 -28.66 25.62
CA PRO A 367 17.79 -29.06 26.40
C PRO A 367 18.15 -30.54 26.14
N LYS A 368 19.43 -30.81 25.88
CA LYS A 368 19.96 -32.17 25.64
C LYS A 368 20.83 -32.64 26.79
N THR A 369 21.69 -31.76 27.30
CA THR A 369 22.51 -32.01 28.48
C THR A 369 22.54 -30.79 29.37
N TRP A 370 22.75 -30.99 30.67
CA TRP A 370 22.81 -29.95 31.70
C TRP A 370 23.74 -30.40 32.83
N THR A 371 23.97 -29.53 33.81
CA THR A 371 24.73 -29.87 35.03
C THR A 371 23.91 -30.76 35.97
N THR A 372 23.52 -30.28 37.16
CA THR A 372 22.69 -31.07 38.08
C THR A 372 21.22 -31.01 37.69
N ASN A 373 20.72 -29.80 37.39
CA ASN A 373 19.33 -29.59 36.95
C ASN A 373 19.28 -28.75 35.67
N ALA A 374 18.32 -29.04 34.79
CA ALA A 374 18.04 -28.20 33.65
C ALA A 374 17.47 -26.84 34.08
N GLY A 375 17.87 -25.78 33.38
CA GLY A 375 17.21 -24.49 33.46
C GLY A 375 17.92 -23.42 32.64
N LEU A 376 17.13 -22.43 32.23
CA LEU A 376 17.50 -21.53 31.13
C LEU A 376 16.86 -20.15 31.33
N ARG A 377 17.62 -19.14 30.97
CA ARG A 377 17.17 -17.82 30.54
C ARG A 377 17.60 -17.62 29.09
N LEU A 378 16.77 -16.97 28.28
CA LEU A 378 16.82 -16.99 26.83
C LEU A 378 16.47 -15.61 26.24
N GLU A 379 17.11 -15.27 25.13
CA GLU A 379 16.70 -14.21 24.20
C GLU A 379 16.93 -14.69 22.77
N PHE A 380 16.11 -14.19 21.85
CA PHE A 380 16.32 -14.33 20.43
C PHE A 380 16.65 -12.96 19.83
N ALA A 381 17.66 -12.90 18.95
CA ALA A 381 17.93 -11.70 18.18
C ALA A 381 17.61 -11.91 16.71
N GLY A 382 17.01 -10.90 16.11
CA GLY A 382 16.44 -11.02 14.79
C GLY A 382 15.74 -9.74 14.34
N CYS A 383 14.80 -9.89 13.40
CA CYS A 383 14.04 -8.79 12.84
C CYS A 383 12.58 -9.21 12.64
N ASN A 384 11.64 -8.36 13.08
CA ASN A 384 10.21 -8.59 12.88
C ASN A 384 9.88 -8.70 11.39
N PHE A 385 9.01 -9.64 11.01
CA PHE A 385 8.47 -9.72 9.65
C PHE A 385 7.35 -8.68 9.51
N GLY A 386 7.53 -7.72 8.62
CA GLY A 386 6.49 -6.73 8.30
C GLY A 386 7.06 -5.35 8.01
N CYS A 387 6.57 -4.75 6.92
CA CYS A 387 6.80 -3.35 6.60
C CYS A 387 5.95 -2.45 7.50
N ILE A 388 6.41 -2.19 8.73
CA ILE A 388 5.73 -1.23 9.61
C ILE A 388 5.72 0.17 8.96
N TYR A 389 6.77 0.49 8.20
CA TYR A 389 6.85 1.70 7.37
C TYR A 389 7.48 1.35 6.01
N PRO A 390 6.66 1.12 4.96
CA PRO A 390 7.19 0.88 3.63
C PRO A 390 7.88 2.14 3.09
N ASN A 391 9.18 2.04 2.84
CA ASN A 391 10.02 3.15 2.35
C ASN A 391 10.37 2.93 0.87
N ALA A 392 10.85 4.00 0.22
CA ALA A 392 11.50 3.90 -1.08
C ALA A 392 12.70 2.94 -0.97
N LEU A 393 12.78 1.96 -1.88
CA LEU A 393 13.84 0.95 -1.91
C LEU A 393 15.12 1.51 -2.53
N GLY A 394 15.04 2.60 -3.29
CA GLY A 394 16.20 3.40 -3.66
C GLY A 394 16.52 3.38 -5.15
N MET A 395 15.50 3.30 -6.00
CA MET A 395 15.63 3.69 -7.40
C MET A 395 16.01 5.18 -7.49
N GLU A 396 15.27 6.06 -6.83
CA GLU A 396 15.52 7.52 -6.83
C GLU A 396 16.83 7.86 -6.13
N ALA A 397 17.10 7.25 -4.97
CA ALA A 397 18.28 7.53 -4.16
C ALA A 397 19.58 6.95 -4.72
N GLY A 398 19.52 6.09 -5.75
CA GLY A 398 20.70 5.44 -6.33
C GLY A 398 21.24 4.25 -5.51
N HIS A 399 20.53 3.78 -4.49
CA HIS A 399 20.93 2.59 -3.71
C HIS A 399 20.76 1.28 -4.50
N ILE A 400 19.78 1.24 -5.40
CA ILE A 400 19.71 0.21 -6.44
C ILE A 400 20.70 0.63 -7.51
N GLU A 401 21.74 -0.15 -7.78
CA GLU A 401 22.77 0.17 -8.76
C GLU A 401 22.27 0.02 -10.21
N ASP A 402 22.93 0.66 -11.18
CA ASP A 402 22.55 0.54 -12.59
C ASP A 402 22.63 -0.90 -13.10
N SER A 403 23.55 -1.70 -12.56
CA SER A 403 23.70 -3.13 -12.83
C SER A 403 22.46 -3.96 -12.44
N GLN A 404 21.64 -3.45 -11.53
CA GLN A 404 20.42 -4.09 -11.03
C GLN A 404 19.19 -3.74 -11.87
N ILE A 405 19.31 -2.84 -12.85
CA ILE A 405 18.19 -2.34 -13.66
C ILE A 405 18.43 -2.73 -15.12
N THR A 406 17.60 -3.64 -15.64
CA THR A 406 17.68 -4.13 -17.02
C THR A 406 16.35 -3.93 -17.73
N GLY A 407 16.32 -4.01 -19.06
CA GLY A 407 15.08 -3.86 -19.82
C GLY A 407 15.10 -4.70 -21.09
N SER A 408 13.94 -4.81 -21.73
CA SER A 408 13.78 -5.49 -23.02
C SER A 408 14.64 -4.84 -24.10
N SER A 409 14.62 -3.51 -24.15
CA SER A 409 15.30 -2.70 -25.14
C SER A 409 15.46 -1.26 -24.64
N SER A 410 16.18 -0.43 -25.41
CA SER A 410 16.25 1.01 -25.19
C SER A 410 16.32 1.73 -26.53
N TRP A 411 15.57 2.83 -26.69
CA TRP A 411 15.56 3.63 -27.91
C TRP A 411 16.94 4.19 -28.26
N LYS A 412 17.68 4.66 -27.24
CA LYS A 412 19.05 5.17 -27.32
C LYS A 412 19.76 4.97 -25.98
N TYR A 413 21.09 5.14 -25.96
CA TYR A 413 21.89 5.03 -24.73
C TYR A 413 21.38 5.96 -23.61
N ASP A 414 20.87 7.13 -23.96
CA ASP A 414 20.33 8.12 -23.03
C ASP A 414 18.90 7.81 -22.54
N HIS A 415 18.30 6.70 -23.00
CA HIS A 415 17.02 6.17 -22.54
C HIS A 415 17.14 4.71 -22.05
N ALA A 416 18.34 4.31 -21.65
CA ALA A 416 18.61 3.01 -21.05
C ALA A 416 17.78 2.76 -19.77
N PRO A 417 17.58 1.48 -19.37
CA PRO A 417 16.73 1.10 -18.24
C PRO A 417 17.00 1.84 -16.92
N PHE A 418 18.26 2.12 -16.60
CA PHE A 418 18.65 2.84 -15.38
C PHE A 418 18.22 4.32 -15.36
N TYR A 419 17.88 4.93 -16.51
CA TYR A 419 17.22 6.24 -16.53
C TYR A 419 15.74 6.15 -16.11
N GLY A 420 15.18 4.96 -15.97
CA GLY A 420 13.83 4.71 -15.45
C GLY A 420 13.70 4.91 -13.93
N ARG A 421 14.63 5.59 -13.26
CA ARG A 421 14.51 5.96 -11.85
C ARG A 421 13.54 7.13 -11.67
N LEU A 422 12.74 7.12 -10.60
CA LEU A 422 11.85 8.24 -10.26
C LEU A 422 12.64 9.55 -10.18
N LYS A 423 12.04 10.66 -10.64
CA LYS A 423 12.63 12.01 -10.70
C LYS A 423 13.96 12.16 -11.45
N SER A 424 14.45 11.12 -12.12
CA SER A 424 15.60 11.22 -13.04
C SER A 424 15.33 12.26 -14.13
N HIS A 425 16.38 12.96 -14.58
CA HIS A 425 16.27 13.95 -15.65
C HIS A 425 15.79 13.33 -16.98
N ARG A 426 16.07 12.05 -17.19
CA ARG A 426 15.63 11.24 -18.35
C ARG A 426 14.74 10.10 -17.89
N SER A 427 14.12 9.39 -18.83
CA SER A 427 13.24 8.24 -18.58
C SER A 427 13.71 7.03 -19.39
N TRP A 428 13.37 5.83 -18.93
CA TRP A 428 13.50 4.65 -19.79
C TRP A 428 12.47 4.75 -20.93
N ILE A 429 12.90 4.48 -22.16
CA ILE A 429 12.06 4.37 -23.35
C ILE A 429 12.54 3.14 -24.14
N PRO A 430 11.70 2.13 -24.38
CA PRO A 430 12.07 0.97 -25.17
C PRO A 430 12.29 1.34 -26.64
N GLY A 431 13.12 0.57 -27.34
CA GLY A 431 13.48 0.85 -28.73
C GLY A 431 12.41 0.48 -29.75
N LEU A 432 11.59 -0.54 -29.46
CA LEU A 432 10.58 -1.04 -30.39
C LEU A 432 9.16 -0.59 -30.02
N SER A 433 8.86 -0.44 -28.71
CA SER A 433 7.52 -0.03 -28.22
C SER A 433 6.39 -0.92 -28.77
N GLU A 434 6.61 -2.23 -28.84
CA GLU A 434 5.71 -3.22 -29.46
C GLU A 434 4.73 -3.88 -28.48
N GLY A 435 4.66 -3.40 -27.23
CA GLY A 435 3.69 -3.86 -26.22
C GLY A 435 4.15 -5.04 -25.33
N ASP A 436 5.28 -5.67 -25.66
CA ASP A 436 5.95 -6.69 -24.83
C ASP A 436 7.24 -6.18 -24.16
N ASP A 437 7.45 -4.86 -24.21
CA ASP A 437 8.56 -4.22 -23.53
C ASP A 437 8.44 -4.30 -22.01
N PHE A 438 9.58 -4.37 -21.34
CA PHE A 438 9.64 -4.40 -19.88
C PHE A 438 10.90 -3.75 -19.34
N VAL A 439 10.81 -3.21 -18.13
CA VAL A 439 11.95 -2.89 -17.27
C VAL A 439 11.93 -3.81 -16.06
N THR A 440 13.07 -4.41 -15.76
CA THR A 440 13.31 -5.32 -14.63
C THR A 440 14.18 -4.64 -13.59
N VAL A 441 13.81 -4.78 -12.32
CA VAL A 441 14.65 -4.41 -11.18
C VAL A 441 14.97 -5.65 -10.35
N ASN A 442 16.26 -5.86 -10.08
CA ASN A 442 16.78 -6.92 -9.21
C ASN A 442 17.13 -6.35 -7.84
N PHE A 443 16.37 -6.70 -6.80
CA PHE A 443 16.61 -6.22 -5.44
C PHE A 443 17.78 -6.94 -4.72
N LEU A 444 18.46 -7.90 -5.39
CA LEU A 444 19.52 -8.78 -4.89
C LEU A 444 19.09 -9.76 -3.78
N HIS A 445 18.06 -9.42 -3.02
CA HIS A 445 17.45 -10.23 -1.97
C HIS A 445 15.94 -10.30 -2.16
N THR A 446 15.29 -11.32 -1.62
CA THR A 446 13.82 -11.36 -1.53
C THR A 446 13.35 -10.09 -0.83
N THR A 447 12.38 -9.39 -1.40
CA THR A 447 11.93 -8.07 -0.92
C THR A 447 10.43 -8.06 -0.82
N LEU A 448 9.90 -7.52 0.28
CA LEU A 448 8.47 -7.27 0.43
C LEU A 448 8.14 -5.94 -0.24
N LEU A 449 7.39 -6.00 -1.33
CA LEU A 449 6.90 -4.87 -2.11
C LEU A 449 5.47 -4.57 -1.71
N THR A 450 5.22 -3.33 -1.32
CA THR A 450 3.90 -2.84 -0.88
C THR A 450 3.33 -1.80 -1.83
N GLY A 451 4.15 -1.23 -2.72
CA GLY A 451 3.70 -0.24 -3.67
C GLY A 451 4.75 0.13 -4.71
N ILE A 452 4.30 0.86 -5.72
CA ILE A 452 5.12 1.33 -6.84
C ILE A 452 4.71 2.77 -7.11
N ALA A 453 5.67 3.67 -7.15
CA ALA A 453 5.48 5.05 -7.59
C ALA A 453 6.01 5.19 -9.01
N ILE A 454 5.22 5.76 -9.92
CA ILE A 454 5.58 5.91 -11.33
C ILE A 454 5.44 7.35 -11.82
N GLN A 455 6.23 7.71 -12.83
CA GLN A 455 6.24 8.99 -13.55
C GLN A 455 6.45 8.74 -15.05
N GLY A 456 5.99 9.66 -15.90
CA GLY A 456 6.38 9.71 -17.31
C GLY A 456 7.78 10.27 -17.53
N GLY A 457 8.12 10.58 -18.79
CA GLY A 457 9.32 11.30 -19.20
C GLY A 457 9.02 12.77 -19.49
N PHE A 458 9.39 13.65 -18.56
CA PHE A 458 9.14 15.10 -18.66
C PHE A 458 9.72 15.74 -19.94
N LEU A 459 10.95 15.39 -20.34
CA LEU A 459 11.60 15.99 -21.52
C LEU A 459 10.93 15.64 -22.85
N VAL A 460 10.25 14.50 -22.91
CA VAL A 460 9.58 14.00 -24.11
C VAL A 460 8.06 14.17 -24.03
N ASP A 461 7.57 14.80 -22.95
CA ASP A 461 6.16 14.93 -22.60
C ASP A 461 5.32 13.68 -22.88
N SER A 462 5.82 12.53 -22.41
CA SER A 462 5.21 11.22 -22.67
C SER A 462 5.14 10.40 -21.40
N PHE A 463 4.18 9.47 -21.29
CA PHE A 463 3.97 8.69 -20.07
C PHE A 463 3.17 7.42 -20.32
N VAL A 464 3.42 6.39 -19.50
CA VAL A 464 2.68 5.13 -19.49
C VAL A 464 1.33 5.30 -18.79
N THR A 465 0.25 4.93 -19.46
CA THR A 465 -1.12 5.00 -18.92
C THR A 465 -1.60 3.66 -18.36
N ASP A 466 -1.02 2.56 -18.85
CA ASP A 466 -1.41 1.19 -18.52
C ASP A 466 -0.16 0.32 -18.43
N PHE A 467 -0.06 -0.52 -17.41
CA PHE A 467 0.99 -1.53 -17.31
C PHE A 467 0.54 -2.76 -16.52
N THR A 468 1.30 -3.84 -16.66
CA THR A 468 1.16 -5.04 -15.84
C THR A 468 2.45 -5.32 -15.11
N ILE A 469 2.36 -6.05 -14.00
CA ILE A 469 3.51 -6.41 -13.18
C ILE A 469 3.74 -7.92 -13.30
N SER A 470 5.00 -8.34 -13.41
CA SER A 470 5.39 -9.73 -13.19
C SER A 470 6.56 -9.83 -12.23
N LEU A 471 6.68 -10.98 -11.58
CA LEU A 471 7.52 -11.15 -10.41
C LEU A 471 8.30 -12.46 -10.49
N LYS A 472 9.50 -12.48 -9.93
CA LYS A 472 10.30 -13.70 -9.84
C LYS A 472 11.00 -13.78 -8.47
N SER A 473 10.83 -14.91 -7.81
CA SER A 473 11.52 -15.29 -6.56
C SER A 473 12.47 -16.45 -6.86
N GLY A 474 13.78 -16.22 -6.67
CA GLY A 474 14.82 -17.20 -7.02
C GLY A 474 14.98 -17.40 -8.53
N ASP A 475 15.21 -18.64 -8.97
CA ASP A 475 15.49 -19.00 -10.37
C ASP A 475 14.24 -19.35 -11.20
N ASN A 476 13.05 -19.31 -10.59
CA ASN A 476 11.77 -19.62 -11.23
C ASN A 476 11.40 -18.69 -12.40
N GLU A 477 10.39 -19.03 -13.18
CA GLU A 477 9.86 -18.12 -14.22
C GLU A 477 9.13 -16.91 -13.62
N PHE A 478 8.97 -15.85 -14.42
CA PHE A 478 8.20 -14.68 -14.02
C PHE A 478 6.71 -15.01 -13.98
N THR A 479 6.06 -14.77 -12.85
CA THR A 479 4.61 -14.94 -12.70
C THR A 479 3.90 -13.57 -12.71
N PRO A 480 2.70 -13.45 -13.32
CA PRO A 480 1.96 -12.20 -13.30
C PRO A 480 1.48 -11.86 -11.89
N TYR A 481 1.51 -10.58 -11.55
CA TYR A 481 0.83 -10.09 -10.35
C TYR A 481 -0.69 -10.20 -10.53
N GLN A 482 -1.36 -10.64 -9.47
CA GLN A 482 -2.79 -10.87 -9.44
C GLN A 482 -3.42 -10.18 -8.24
N GLU A 483 -4.59 -9.60 -8.44
CA GLU A 483 -5.50 -9.12 -7.39
C GLU A 483 -6.79 -9.94 -7.51
N ASN A 484 -7.30 -10.47 -6.39
CA ASN A 484 -8.49 -11.33 -6.37
C ASN A 484 -8.43 -12.52 -7.36
N GLY A 485 -7.24 -13.08 -7.58
CA GLY A 485 -7.03 -14.25 -8.45
C GLY A 485 -7.03 -13.97 -9.95
N ALA A 486 -7.08 -12.70 -10.38
CA ALA A 486 -6.98 -12.29 -11.77
C ALA A 486 -5.74 -11.42 -12.01
N LYS A 487 -5.11 -11.55 -13.19
CA LYS A 487 -3.98 -10.69 -13.60
C LYS A 487 -4.40 -9.22 -13.52
N LYS A 488 -3.72 -8.43 -12.69
CA LYS A 488 -4.02 -7.00 -12.55
C LYS A 488 -3.32 -6.20 -13.64
N VAL A 489 -4.12 -5.48 -14.43
CA VAL A 489 -3.65 -4.37 -15.26
C VAL A 489 -3.82 -3.11 -14.42
N LYS A 490 -2.72 -2.46 -14.09
CA LYS A 490 -2.70 -1.15 -13.43
C LYS A 490 -2.85 -0.11 -14.53
N ARG A 491 -4.02 0.50 -14.60
CA ARG A 491 -4.36 1.47 -15.64
C ARG A 491 -5.22 2.54 -15.05
N ASN A 492 -5.05 3.74 -15.55
CA ASN A 492 -6.11 4.72 -15.41
C ASN A 492 -7.34 4.13 -16.08
N TYR A 493 -8.43 3.93 -15.32
CA TYR A 493 -9.59 3.27 -15.87
C TYR A 493 -10.01 4.00 -17.17
N CYS A 494 -10.11 3.22 -18.24
CA CYS A 494 -10.66 3.60 -19.52
C CYS A 494 -11.31 2.30 -19.97
N ILE A 495 -12.63 2.27 -20.11
CA ILE A 495 -13.31 1.11 -20.69
C ILE A 495 -14.05 1.57 -21.94
N VAL A 496 -13.44 1.18 -23.06
CA VAL A 496 -14.05 0.59 -24.25
C VAL A 496 -15.33 1.26 -24.73
N HIS A 497 -15.23 1.96 -25.86
CA HIS A 497 -16.37 2.18 -26.75
C HIS A 497 -17.08 0.85 -26.98
N ILE A 498 -18.24 0.65 -26.35
CA ILE A 498 -19.22 -0.30 -26.86
C ILE A 498 -19.77 0.37 -28.11
N THR A 499 -19.09 0.16 -29.24
CA THR A 499 -19.70 0.38 -30.53
C THR A 499 -20.84 -0.63 -30.62
N LEU A 500 -22.07 -0.15 -30.44
CA LEU A 500 -23.27 -0.85 -30.85
C LEU A 500 -23.10 -1.19 -32.34
N CYS A 501 -22.74 -2.43 -32.66
CA CYS A 501 -23.07 -2.97 -33.97
C CYS A 501 -24.59 -3.15 -33.96
N LEU A 502 -25.29 -2.24 -34.67
CA LEU A 502 -26.69 -2.39 -35.05
C LEU A 502 -26.93 -3.67 -35.85
#